data_AF-A0A7D5N5Y6-F1
#
_entry.id   AF-A0A7D5N5Y6-F1
#
_cell.length_a   1.000
_cell.length_b   1.000
_cell.length_c   1.000
_cell.angle_alpha   90.00
_cell.angle_beta   90.00
_cell.angle_gamma   90.00
#
_symmetry.space_group_name_H-M   'P 1'
#
loop_
_entity.id
_entity.type
_entity.pdbx_description
1 polymer ?
#
loop_
_entity_poly.entity_id
_entity_poly.type
_entity_poly.pdbx_seq_one_letter_code
_entity_poly.pdbx_strand_id
1 'polypeptide(L)'
;MRRILLLYLIFSGGICLAQTREELQKIREKSQPEALAKYAAYLKTHYTYLREYGLKLLQERGLPLTRKDSTGRTSVYHYYDTTYNTFIYVTNSNANSATTIGVPALRQNGGLGLNLRGQGMKIGIWEADTVMNTHPELLNRVMVKDNAYWSLSAFNLNPEHGEHATHVAGTIAATGLNPNAMGMAPEATLWANDFIDDINEMANQSVGSVTGEIGISNHSYGTDLLILTPQDRYIRCGKYTNQSKAIDSIITLAPYYLPVLAAGNYRNDNISVNGYDLITDLQCSKMG
;
A
#
# COMPACT_ATOMS: atom_id res chain seq x y z
N MET A 1 -40.19 50.96 -19.15
CA MET A 1 -40.31 50.12 -17.95
C MET A 1 -40.48 48.67 -18.37
N ARG A 2 -39.43 47.85 -18.36
CA ARG A 2 -39.52 46.40 -18.62
C ARG A 2 -39.16 45.68 -17.33
N ARG A 3 -40.14 44.99 -16.73
CA ARG A 3 -39.95 44.15 -15.55
C ARG A 3 -39.31 42.84 -16.00
N ILE A 4 -38.10 42.55 -15.51
CA ILE A 4 -37.41 41.27 -15.70
C ILE A 4 -37.74 40.41 -14.48
N LEU A 5 -38.47 39.31 -14.71
CA LEU A 5 -38.71 38.26 -13.72
C LEU A 5 -37.41 37.45 -13.56
N LEU A 6 -36.79 37.48 -12.37
CA LEU A 6 -35.76 36.51 -12.00
C LEU A 6 -36.44 35.22 -11.55
N LEU A 7 -36.32 34.16 -12.37
CA LEU A 7 -36.58 32.79 -11.93
C LEU A 7 -35.36 32.27 -11.15
N TYR A 8 -35.57 31.91 -9.88
CA TYR A 8 -34.60 31.15 -9.12
C TYR A 8 -34.56 29.71 -9.62
N LEU A 9 -33.47 29.35 -10.30
CA LEU A 9 -33.13 27.96 -10.64
C LEU A 9 -32.69 27.25 -9.35
N ILE A 10 -33.52 26.36 -8.85
CA ILE A 10 -33.17 25.43 -7.78
C ILE A 10 -32.18 24.42 -8.37
N PHE A 11 -30.90 24.58 -8.02
CA PHE A 11 -29.86 23.59 -8.32
C PHE A 11 -30.07 22.39 -7.37
N SER A 12 -30.77 21.36 -7.83
CA SER A 12 -30.78 20.06 -7.16
C SER A 12 -29.43 19.38 -7.42
N GLY A 13 -28.48 19.53 -6.49
CA GLY A 13 -27.26 18.74 -6.47
C GLY A 13 -27.62 17.26 -6.25
N GLY A 14 -27.77 16.51 -7.33
CA GLY A 14 -27.82 15.06 -7.29
C GLY A 14 -26.45 14.53 -6.89
N ILE A 15 -26.38 13.85 -5.75
CA ILE A 15 -25.19 13.08 -5.38
C ILE A 15 -25.14 11.89 -6.33
N CYS A 16 -24.30 11.96 -7.37
CA CYS A 16 -23.96 10.80 -8.18
C CYS A 16 -23.08 9.88 -7.33
N LEU A 17 -23.67 8.86 -6.72
CA LEU A 17 -22.93 7.73 -6.15
C LEU A 17 -22.40 6.88 -7.31
N ALA A 18 -21.09 6.83 -7.47
CA ALA A 18 -20.46 5.82 -8.32
C ALA A 18 -20.54 4.44 -7.64
N GLN A 19 -20.67 3.37 -8.42
CA GLN A 19 -20.65 1.95 -8.00
C GLN A 19 -21.92 1.48 -7.27
N THR A 20 -23.07 1.73 -7.86
CA THR A 20 -24.32 1.07 -7.45
C THR A 20 -24.21 -0.45 -7.61
N ARG A 21 -24.97 -1.22 -6.81
CA ARG A 21 -25.05 -2.70 -6.94
C ARG A 21 -25.41 -3.14 -8.36
N GLU A 22 -26.23 -2.36 -9.05
CA GLU A 22 -26.63 -2.58 -10.44
C GLU A 22 -25.47 -2.35 -11.43
N GLU A 23 -24.60 -1.37 -11.19
CA GLU A 23 -23.38 -1.16 -11.96
C GLU A 23 -22.35 -2.28 -11.73
N LEU A 24 -22.17 -2.71 -10.47
CA LEU A 24 -21.32 -3.86 -10.13
C LEU A 24 -21.82 -5.16 -10.76
N GLN A 25 -23.13 -5.33 -10.85
CA GLN A 25 -23.76 -6.48 -11.51
C GLN A 25 -23.55 -6.43 -13.03
N LYS A 26 -23.74 -5.26 -13.67
CA LYS A 26 -23.44 -5.07 -15.11
C LYS A 26 -21.95 -5.29 -15.44
N ILE A 27 -21.05 -4.94 -14.52
CA ILE A 27 -19.60 -5.19 -14.67
C ILE A 27 -19.32 -6.70 -14.56
N ARG A 28 -19.92 -7.39 -13.59
CA ARG A 28 -19.79 -8.86 -13.43
C ARG A 28 -20.37 -9.62 -14.61
N GLU A 29 -21.50 -9.19 -15.16
CA GLU A 29 -22.14 -9.79 -16.33
C GLU A 29 -21.28 -9.66 -17.61
N LYS A 30 -20.45 -8.63 -17.70
CA LYS A 30 -19.46 -8.45 -18.78
C LYS A 30 -18.12 -9.11 -18.48
N SER A 31 -17.92 -9.63 -17.28
CA SER A 31 -16.67 -10.27 -16.87
C SER A 31 -16.70 -11.75 -17.25
N GLN A 32 -15.56 -12.28 -17.67
CA GLN A 32 -15.38 -13.70 -17.95
C GLN A 32 -14.48 -14.32 -16.87
N PRO A 33 -14.99 -14.54 -15.64
CA PRO A 33 -14.16 -14.94 -14.50
C PRO A 33 -13.40 -16.25 -14.74
N GLU A 34 -13.98 -17.21 -15.46
CA GLU A 34 -13.29 -18.45 -15.83
C GLU A 34 -12.21 -18.25 -16.89
N ALA A 35 -12.44 -17.36 -17.87
CA ALA A 35 -11.42 -17.01 -18.86
C ALA A 35 -10.27 -16.23 -18.21
N LEU A 36 -10.60 -15.31 -17.29
CA LEU A 36 -9.63 -14.59 -16.47
C LEU A 36 -8.84 -15.53 -15.56
N ALA A 37 -9.47 -16.53 -14.96
CA ALA A 37 -8.78 -17.54 -14.15
C ALA A 37 -7.83 -18.39 -14.99
N LYS A 38 -8.25 -18.83 -16.18
CA LYS A 38 -7.40 -19.57 -17.13
C LYS A 38 -6.24 -18.70 -17.64
N TYR A 39 -6.50 -17.44 -17.96
CA TYR A 39 -5.48 -16.50 -18.41
C TYR A 39 -4.50 -16.17 -17.28
N ALA A 40 -4.98 -15.97 -16.05
CA ALA A 40 -4.13 -15.78 -14.87
C ALA A 40 -3.25 -17.00 -14.59
N ALA A 41 -3.77 -18.21 -14.77
CA ALA A 41 -2.98 -19.45 -14.68
C ALA A 41 -1.91 -19.53 -15.78
N TYR A 42 -2.25 -19.17 -17.02
CA TYR A 42 -1.28 -19.07 -18.12
C TYR A 42 -0.19 -18.03 -17.82
N LEU A 43 -0.55 -16.82 -17.41
CA LEU A 43 0.40 -15.75 -17.09
C LEU A 43 1.31 -16.16 -15.93
N LYS A 44 0.78 -16.82 -14.90
CA LYS A 44 1.59 -17.34 -13.79
C LYS A 44 2.66 -18.30 -14.30
N THR A 45 2.27 -19.33 -15.05
CA THR A 45 3.23 -20.31 -15.60
C THR A 45 4.23 -19.66 -16.53
N HIS A 46 3.77 -18.76 -17.40
CA HIS A 46 4.61 -18.07 -18.37
C HIS A 46 5.66 -17.17 -17.70
N TYR A 47 5.26 -16.28 -16.79
CA TYR A 47 6.19 -15.37 -16.13
C TYR A 47 7.10 -16.07 -15.10
N THR A 48 6.66 -17.17 -14.47
CA THR A 48 7.56 -18.02 -13.67
C THR A 48 8.66 -18.60 -14.53
N TYR A 49 8.31 -19.19 -15.68
CA TYR A 49 9.29 -19.72 -16.63
C TYR A 49 10.28 -18.65 -17.11
N LEU A 50 9.79 -17.48 -17.55
CA LEU A 50 10.63 -16.39 -18.04
C LEU A 50 11.60 -15.89 -16.96
N ARG A 51 11.14 -15.84 -15.71
CA ARG A 51 11.98 -15.45 -14.58
C ARG A 51 13.09 -16.46 -14.34
N GLU A 52 12.77 -17.74 -14.20
CA GLU A 52 13.74 -18.81 -13.93
C GLU A 52 14.73 -18.99 -15.08
N TYR A 53 14.25 -18.95 -16.32
CA TYR A 53 15.08 -19.01 -17.50
C TYR A 53 16.10 -17.86 -17.52
N GLY A 54 15.65 -16.63 -17.25
CA GLY A 54 16.56 -15.51 -17.18
C GLY A 54 17.50 -15.53 -15.98
N LEU A 55 17.12 -16.12 -14.84
CA LEU A 55 18.07 -16.33 -13.72
C LEU A 55 19.24 -17.22 -14.13
N LYS A 56 18.97 -18.32 -14.87
CA LYS A 56 20.01 -19.20 -15.42
C LYS A 56 20.90 -18.43 -16.39
N LEU A 57 20.31 -17.67 -17.31
CA LEU A 57 21.07 -16.85 -18.26
C LEU A 57 21.91 -15.76 -17.58
N LEU A 58 21.41 -15.11 -16.53
CA LEU A 58 22.20 -14.14 -15.76
C LEU A 58 23.41 -14.81 -15.12
N GLN A 59 23.23 -16.00 -14.53
CA GLN A 59 24.30 -16.78 -13.92
C GLN A 59 25.35 -17.19 -14.95
N GLU A 60 24.94 -17.74 -16.09
CA GLU A 60 25.83 -18.15 -17.19
C GLU A 60 26.62 -16.97 -17.77
N ARG A 61 25.99 -15.79 -17.88
CA ARG A 61 26.60 -14.58 -18.45
C ARG A 61 27.35 -13.72 -17.42
N GLY A 62 27.39 -14.14 -16.16
CA GLY A 62 28.01 -13.36 -15.08
C GLY A 62 27.38 -11.98 -14.88
N LEU A 63 26.10 -11.82 -15.18
CA LEU A 63 25.39 -10.56 -15.08
C LEU A 63 24.76 -10.41 -13.68
N PRO A 64 24.81 -9.22 -13.07
CA PRO A 64 24.35 -9.03 -11.70
C PRO A 64 22.82 -9.04 -11.61
N LEU A 65 22.29 -9.51 -10.48
CA LEU A 65 20.85 -9.44 -10.17
C LEU A 65 20.39 -8.02 -9.85
N THR A 66 21.31 -7.11 -9.57
CA THR A 66 21.04 -5.71 -9.31
C THR A 66 21.87 -4.82 -10.23
N ARG A 67 21.32 -3.67 -10.60
CA ARG A 67 22.01 -2.65 -11.39
C ARG A 67 21.85 -1.32 -10.70
N LYS A 68 22.95 -0.55 -10.59
CA LYS A 68 22.89 0.85 -10.18
C LYS A 68 23.02 1.72 -11.42
N ASP A 69 22.14 2.70 -11.58
CA ASP A 69 22.31 3.71 -12.62
C ASP A 69 23.30 4.80 -12.18
N SER A 70 23.60 5.76 -13.07
CA SER A 70 24.52 6.86 -12.80
C SER A 70 24.09 7.79 -11.66
N THR A 71 22.86 7.67 -11.17
CA THR A 71 22.32 8.41 -10.03
C THR A 71 22.35 7.59 -8.73
N GLY A 72 22.85 6.35 -8.78
CA GLY A 72 22.94 5.44 -7.63
C GLY A 72 21.66 4.64 -7.37
N ARG A 73 20.62 4.82 -8.20
CA ARG A 73 19.35 4.10 -8.05
C ARG A 73 19.51 2.64 -8.42
N THR A 74 19.10 1.77 -7.50
CA THR A 74 19.22 0.31 -7.65
C THR A 74 17.97 -0.28 -8.30
N SER A 75 18.14 -0.97 -9.42
CA SER A 75 17.12 -1.80 -10.06
C SER A 75 17.44 -3.27 -9.83
N VAL A 76 16.43 -4.09 -9.54
CA VAL A 76 16.53 -5.53 -9.29
C VAL A 76 15.98 -6.30 -10.48
N TYR A 77 16.62 -7.40 -10.85
CA TYR A 77 16.18 -8.26 -11.95
C TYR A 77 14.77 -8.84 -11.68
N HIS A 78 13.90 -8.78 -12.69
CA HIS A 78 12.52 -9.24 -12.63
C HIS A 78 12.30 -10.50 -13.49
N TYR A 79 12.44 -10.40 -14.81
CA TYR A 79 12.29 -11.53 -15.74
C TYR A 79 13.10 -11.31 -17.03
N TYR A 80 13.21 -12.37 -17.83
CA TYR A 80 13.79 -12.28 -19.18
C TYR A 80 12.69 -12.15 -20.23
N ASP A 81 12.69 -11.05 -20.97
CA ASP A 81 11.81 -10.85 -22.11
C ASP A 81 12.38 -11.61 -23.31
N THR A 82 11.75 -12.72 -23.66
CA THR A 82 12.17 -13.56 -24.80
C THR A 82 11.82 -12.95 -26.15
N THR A 83 10.87 -12.01 -26.22
CA THR A 83 10.47 -11.31 -27.46
C THR A 83 11.56 -10.35 -27.90
N TYR A 84 12.11 -9.59 -26.94
CA TYR A 84 13.15 -8.59 -27.19
C TYR A 84 14.54 -9.03 -26.72
N ASN A 85 14.70 -10.29 -26.30
CA ASN A 85 15.95 -10.89 -25.86
C ASN A 85 16.67 -10.05 -24.77
N THR A 86 15.92 -9.52 -23.82
CA THR A 86 16.37 -8.49 -22.86
C THR A 86 16.09 -8.88 -21.42
N PHE A 87 17.05 -8.63 -20.52
CA PHE A 87 16.84 -8.74 -19.08
C PHE A 87 16.11 -7.50 -18.54
N ILE A 88 14.95 -7.71 -17.94
CA ILE A 88 14.17 -6.64 -17.35
C ILE A 88 14.59 -6.47 -15.89
N TYR A 89 15.04 -5.26 -15.55
CA TYR A 89 15.31 -4.83 -14.17
C TYR A 89 14.26 -3.78 -13.78
N VAL A 90 13.71 -3.91 -12.58
CA VAL A 90 12.70 -3.01 -12.02
C VAL A 90 13.28 -2.26 -10.84
N THR A 91 12.79 -1.04 -10.62
CA THR A 91 13.20 -0.18 -9.51
C THR A 91 11.96 0.37 -8.85
N ASN A 92 12.08 0.67 -7.56
CA ASN A 92 11.05 1.31 -6.77
C ASN A 92 11.00 2.77 -7.22
N SER A 93 9.92 3.17 -7.90
CA SER A 93 9.69 4.54 -8.32
C SER A 93 8.27 4.91 -7.94
N ASN A 94 8.14 5.85 -7.00
CA ASN A 94 6.83 6.37 -6.61
C ASN A 94 6.15 7.03 -7.82
N ALA A 95 6.90 7.64 -8.74
CA ALA A 95 6.34 8.16 -9.98
C ALA A 95 5.72 7.08 -10.88
N ASN A 96 6.36 5.90 -10.99
CA ASN A 96 5.78 4.78 -11.76
C ASN A 96 4.55 4.21 -11.05
N SER A 97 4.63 4.00 -9.74
CA SER A 97 3.48 3.55 -8.94
C SER A 97 2.31 4.52 -9.03
N ALA A 98 2.58 5.83 -8.93
CA ALA A 98 1.60 6.90 -9.04
C ALA A 98 0.90 6.86 -10.40
N THR A 99 1.67 6.68 -11.47
CA THR A 99 1.15 6.57 -12.84
C THR A 99 0.22 5.38 -12.98
N THR A 100 0.64 4.20 -12.48
CA THR A 100 -0.15 2.97 -12.53
C THR A 100 -1.50 3.11 -11.83
N ILE A 101 -1.57 3.85 -10.72
CA ILE A 101 -2.81 4.06 -9.95
C ILE A 101 -3.54 5.37 -10.30
N GLY A 102 -3.11 6.07 -11.36
CA GLY A 102 -3.82 7.25 -11.87
C GLY A 102 -3.63 8.54 -11.07
N VAL A 103 -2.72 8.58 -10.09
CA VAL A 103 -2.44 9.78 -9.28
C VAL A 103 -2.10 11.03 -10.12
N PRO A 104 -1.39 10.95 -11.27
CA PRO A 104 -1.16 12.13 -12.11
C PRO A 104 -2.44 12.86 -12.54
N ALA A 105 -3.56 12.15 -12.73
CA ALA A 105 -4.83 12.77 -13.10
C ALA A 105 -5.43 13.64 -11.98
N LEU A 106 -5.12 13.32 -10.72
CA LEU A 106 -5.61 14.00 -9.52
C LEU A 106 -4.80 15.25 -9.17
N ARG A 107 -3.53 15.33 -9.58
CA ARG A 107 -2.59 16.41 -9.24
C ARG A 107 -2.86 17.68 -10.04
N GLN A 108 -2.16 18.77 -9.68
CA GLN A 108 -2.17 20.02 -10.44
C GLN A 108 -1.89 19.76 -11.91
N ASN A 109 -2.67 20.38 -12.80
CA ASN A 109 -2.59 20.20 -14.26
C ASN A 109 -2.89 18.76 -14.74
N GLY A 110 -3.37 17.88 -13.86
CA GLY A 110 -3.89 16.57 -14.20
C GLY A 110 -5.24 16.64 -14.90
N GLY A 111 -5.63 15.55 -15.57
CA GLY A 111 -6.84 15.49 -16.40
C GLY A 111 -8.17 15.73 -15.66
N LEU A 112 -8.18 15.72 -14.33
CA LEU A 112 -9.36 15.97 -13.51
C LEU A 112 -9.39 17.38 -12.89
N GLY A 113 -8.29 18.15 -12.95
CA GLY A 113 -8.24 19.52 -12.45
C GLY A 113 -8.42 19.69 -10.93
N LEU A 114 -8.27 18.62 -10.13
CA LEU A 114 -8.59 18.63 -8.69
C LEU A 114 -7.45 19.15 -7.81
N ASN A 115 -6.20 18.99 -8.25
CA ASN A 115 -5.00 19.32 -7.49
C ASN A 115 -4.97 18.70 -6.07
N LEU A 116 -5.29 17.41 -5.96
CA LEU A 116 -5.23 16.69 -4.68
C LEU A 116 -3.80 16.27 -4.36
N ARG A 117 -3.29 16.76 -3.23
CA ARG A 117 -1.91 16.50 -2.77
C ARG A 117 -1.82 16.06 -1.31
N GLY A 118 -2.95 15.96 -0.61
CA GLY A 118 -3.02 15.57 0.80
C GLY A 118 -2.87 16.72 1.80
N GLN A 119 -3.00 17.97 1.36
CA GLN A 119 -2.93 19.15 2.24
C GLN A 119 -3.89 19.02 3.42
N GLY A 120 -3.36 19.19 4.64
CA GLY A 120 -4.13 19.12 5.88
C GLY A 120 -4.50 17.70 6.33
N MET A 121 -4.19 16.66 5.56
CA MET A 121 -4.41 15.28 5.97
C MET A 121 -3.32 14.82 6.91
N LYS A 122 -3.70 14.18 8.04
CA LYS A 122 -2.77 13.38 8.82
C LYS A 122 -3.05 11.90 8.56
N ILE A 123 -2.01 11.13 8.34
CA ILE A 123 -2.09 9.69 8.04
C ILE A 123 -1.30 8.96 9.13
N GLY A 124 -1.94 7.99 9.80
CA GLY A 124 -1.24 7.13 10.75
C GLY A 124 -0.42 6.07 10.02
N ILE A 125 0.80 5.81 10.46
CA ILE A 125 1.59 4.67 10.00
C ILE A 125 2.08 3.90 11.22
N TRP A 126 1.96 2.58 11.16
CA TRP A 126 2.49 1.65 12.15
C TRP A 126 3.49 0.76 11.46
N GLU A 127 4.72 0.75 11.94
CA GLU A 127 5.83 0.06 11.29
C GLU A 127 6.69 -0.70 12.32
N ALA A 128 7.40 -1.71 11.83
CA ALA A 128 8.33 -2.49 12.66
C ALA A 128 9.61 -1.70 13.00
N ASP A 129 9.86 -0.61 12.27
CA ASP A 129 11.01 0.28 12.41
C ASP A 129 10.65 1.78 12.48
N THR A 130 11.63 2.60 12.83
CA THR A 130 11.48 4.05 12.94
C THR A 130 11.64 4.74 11.58
N VAL A 131 10.74 5.67 11.26
CA VAL A 131 10.89 6.56 10.10
C VAL A 131 12.05 7.54 10.33
N MET A 132 12.97 7.64 9.37
CA MET A 132 14.02 8.66 9.34
C MET A 132 13.41 10.03 8.99
N ASN A 133 12.88 10.73 10.00
CA ASN A 133 12.27 12.06 9.84
C ASN A 133 13.27 13.16 9.44
N THR A 134 14.58 12.88 9.50
CA THR A 134 15.66 13.74 9.01
C THR A 134 15.96 13.54 7.53
N HIS A 135 15.35 12.55 6.86
CA HIS A 135 15.53 12.33 5.43
C HIS A 135 15.00 13.56 4.65
N PRO A 136 15.74 14.10 3.66
CA PRO A 136 15.36 15.35 2.97
C PRO A 136 13.94 15.35 2.38
N GLU A 137 13.50 14.21 1.84
CA GLU A 137 12.14 14.05 1.29
C GLU A 137 11.01 14.12 2.35
N LEU A 138 11.33 13.88 3.62
CA LEU A 138 10.39 13.72 4.73
C LEU A 138 10.51 14.83 5.79
N LEU A 139 11.37 15.83 5.57
CA LEU A 139 11.50 16.96 6.49
C LEU A 139 10.15 17.63 6.72
N ASN A 140 9.80 17.81 8.00
CA ASN A 140 8.51 18.35 8.47
C ASN A 140 7.26 17.55 8.06
N ARG A 141 7.44 16.32 7.53
CA ARG A 141 6.34 15.41 7.15
C ARG A 141 6.01 14.41 8.24
N VAL A 142 6.93 14.13 9.16
CA VAL A 142 6.81 13.03 10.09
C VAL A 142 6.73 13.55 11.52
N MET A 143 5.64 13.22 12.21
CA MET A 143 5.48 13.36 13.65
C MET A 143 5.60 11.98 14.28
N VAL A 144 6.72 11.72 14.95
CA VAL A 144 6.88 10.46 15.69
C VAL A 144 6.00 10.48 16.94
N LYS A 145 5.26 9.40 17.14
CA LYS A 145 4.40 9.11 18.29
C LYS A 145 5.07 8.08 19.19
N ASP A 146 4.37 7.62 20.24
CA ASP A 146 4.63 6.44 21.12
C ASP A 146 6.07 6.09 21.56
N ASN A 147 7.03 6.99 21.34
CA ASN A 147 8.46 6.70 21.35
C ASN A 147 8.93 5.65 20.33
N ALA A 148 8.31 5.55 19.13
CA ALA A 148 8.74 4.66 18.04
C ALA A 148 10.23 4.76 17.67
N TYR A 149 10.94 5.81 18.11
CA TYR A 149 12.41 5.89 18.08
C TYR A 149 13.11 4.72 18.80
N TRP A 150 12.45 4.06 19.76
CA TRP A 150 13.03 3.13 20.72
C TRP A 150 12.74 1.65 20.44
N SER A 151 11.80 1.35 19.53
CA SER A 151 11.46 -0.02 19.13
C SER A 151 12.72 -0.82 18.72
N LEU A 152 13.72 -0.19 18.10
CA LEU A 152 14.89 -0.89 17.56
C LEU A 152 16.12 -0.91 18.49
N SER A 153 16.36 0.14 19.28
CA SER A 153 17.45 0.16 20.27
C SER A 153 17.20 -0.79 21.43
N ALA A 154 15.93 -1.07 21.75
CA ALA A 154 15.54 -2.06 22.74
C ALA A 154 15.94 -3.51 22.35
N PHE A 155 16.08 -3.80 21.05
CA PHE A 155 16.44 -5.14 20.55
C PHE A 155 17.88 -5.26 20.03
N ASN A 156 18.73 -4.22 20.13
CA ASN A 156 20.12 -4.26 19.69
C ASN A 156 20.28 -4.65 18.20
N LEU A 157 19.31 -4.28 17.36
CA LEU A 157 19.33 -4.54 15.92
C LEU A 157 19.99 -3.38 15.15
N ASN A 158 20.71 -3.71 14.07
CA ASN A 158 21.62 -2.82 13.31
C ASN A 158 20.90 -1.60 12.66
N PRO A 159 21.58 -0.50 12.30
CA PRO A 159 20.96 0.70 11.69
C PRO A 159 20.35 0.54 10.29
N GLU A 160 20.50 -0.63 9.65
CA GLU A 160 19.86 -0.94 8.35
C GLU A 160 18.32 -1.04 8.47
N HIS A 161 17.81 -1.11 9.70
CA HIS A 161 16.41 -1.30 10.05
C HIS A 161 15.65 0.03 10.21
N GLY A 162 15.90 1.05 9.37
CA GLY A 162 15.03 2.23 9.24
C GLY A 162 14.58 2.45 7.79
N GLU A 163 15.07 1.61 6.87
CA GLU A 163 14.80 1.71 5.44
C GLU A 163 13.35 1.37 5.12
N HIS A 164 12.72 0.45 5.84
CA HIS A 164 11.37 0.00 5.55
C HIS A 164 10.35 1.10 5.88
N ALA A 165 10.29 1.53 7.15
CA ALA A 165 9.42 2.63 7.57
C ALA A 165 9.67 3.91 6.77
N THR A 166 10.94 4.25 6.49
CA THR A 166 11.28 5.43 5.68
C THR A 166 10.81 5.30 4.24
N HIS A 167 10.92 4.12 3.63
CA HIS A 167 10.43 3.87 2.27
C HIS A 167 8.90 3.88 2.20
N VAL A 168 8.21 3.31 3.18
CA VAL A 168 6.75 3.38 3.32
C VAL A 168 6.31 4.84 3.46
N ALA A 169 6.90 5.58 4.40
CA ALA A 169 6.64 7.00 4.60
C ALA A 169 6.89 7.81 3.32
N GLY A 170 7.97 7.51 2.60
CA GLY A 170 8.29 8.14 1.32
C GLY A 170 7.26 7.86 0.23
N THR A 171 6.77 6.62 0.14
CA THR A 171 5.70 6.23 -0.79
C THR A 171 4.44 7.06 -0.58
N ILE A 172 4.12 7.38 0.67
CA ILE A 172 2.93 8.15 1.03
C ILE A 172 3.17 9.66 0.87
N ALA A 173 4.18 10.22 1.54
CA ALA A 173 4.28 11.67 1.76
C ALA A 173 5.64 12.28 1.43
N ALA A 174 6.51 11.61 0.67
CA ALA A 174 7.74 12.26 0.18
C ALA A 174 7.40 13.53 -0.62
N THR A 175 8.10 14.61 -0.28
CA THR A 175 7.88 15.95 -0.85
C THR A 175 8.10 15.97 -2.38
N GLY A 176 9.02 15.13 -2.87
CA GLY A 176 9.40 15.04 -4.27
C GLY A 176 10.54 15.98 -4.64
N LEU A 177 11.52 16.18 -3.75
CA LEU A 177 12.78 16.87 -4.09
C LEU A 177 13.46 16.17 -5.27
N ASN A 178 13.43 14.84 -5.26
CA ASN A 178 13.55 13.99 -6.42
C ASN A 178 12.14 13.70 -6.97
N PRO A 179 11.82 14.14 -8.20
CA PRO A 179 10.49 13.91 -8.81
C PRO A 179 10.07 12.44 -8.87
N ASN A 180 11.04 11.51 -8.97
CA ASN A 180 10.75 10.06 -9.00
C ASN A 180 10.36 9.50 -7.63
N ALA A 181 10.71 10.21 -6.55
CA ALA A 181 10.42 9.81 -5.17
C ALA A 181 9.13 10.44 -4.63
N MET A 182 8.52 11.42 -5.32
CA MET A 182 7.34 12.12 -4.83
C MET A 182 6.22 11.15 -4.42
N GLY A 183 5.82 11.23 -3.15
CA GLY A 183 4.79 10.39 -2.56
C GLY A 183 3.41 10.67 -3.18
N MET A 184 2.46 9.78 -2.94
CA MET A 184 1.09 9.93 -3.48
C MET A 184 0.39 11.17 -2.94
N ALA A 185 0.58 11.46 -1.65
CA ALA A 185 0.05 12.59 -0.91
C ALA A 185 1.23 13.44 -0.36
N PRO A 186 1.98 14.13 -1.24
CA PRO A 186 3.22 14.80 -0.87
C PRO A 186 3.02 15.99 0.08
N GLU A 187 1.76 16.40 0.34
CA GLU A 187 1.40 17.47 1.26
C GLU A 187 0.78 16.96 2.59
N ALA A 188 0.64 15.64 2.76
CA ALA A 188 0.18 15.06 4.03
C ALA A 188 1.25 15.13 5.14
N THR A 189 0.80 14.93 6.38
CA THR A 189 1.66 14.69 7.54
C THR A 189 1.45 13.27 8.05
N LEU A 190 2.51 12.60 8.47
CA LEU A 190 2.51 11.23 8.96
C LEU A 190 2.61 11.21 10.48
N TRP A 191 1.74 10.46 11.16
CA TRP A 191 1.92 10.08 12.56
C TRP A 191 2.57 8.71 12.58
N ALA A 192 3.86 8.67 12.91
CA ALA A 192 4.66 7.45 12.88
C ALA A 192 4.67 6.79 14.26
N ASN A 193 4.07 5.61 14.34
CA ASN A 193 3.97 4.74 15.51
C ASN A 193 4.78 3.46 15.26
N ASP A 194 5.16 2.76 16.31
CA ASP A 194 5.65 1.39 16.22
C ASP A 194 4.49 0.38 16.27
N PHE A 195 4.73 -0.85 15.85
CA PHE A 195 3.70 -1.88 15.78
C PHE A 195 3.38 -2.62 17.11
N ILE A 196 3.94 -2.22 18.26
CA ILE A 196 3.88 -3.03 19.50
C ILE A 196 2.50 -3.00 20.16
N ASP A 197 1.89 -1.82 20.26
CA ASP A 197 0.54 -1.62 20.85
C ASP A 197 -0.48 -1.17 19.79
N ASP A 198 -0.27 -1.61 18.56
CA ASP A 198 -0.93 -1.11 17.36
C ASP A 198 -2.46 -1.05 17.45
N ILE A 199 -3.13 -2.10 17.91
CA ILE A 199 -4.60 -2.16 17.99
C ILE A 199 -5.15 -1.12 18.97
N ASN A 200 -4.51 -0.94 20.12
CA ASN A 200 -4.94 0.05 21.10
C ASN A 200 -4.68 1.47 20.58
N GLU A 201 -3.54 1.70 19.96
CA GLU A 201 -3.20 2.98 19.36
C GLU A 201 -4.10 3.34 18.19
N MET A 202 -4.41 2.37 17.32
CA MET A 202 -5.40 2.51 16.26
C MET A 202 -6.74 2.96 16.85
N ALA A 203 -7.22 2.30 17.91
CA ALA A 203 -8.49 2.65 18.55
C ALA A 203 -8.47 4.08 19.13
N ASN A 204 -7.38 4.50 19.75
CA ASN A 204 -7.23 5.85 20.31
C ASN A 204 -7.09 6.92 19.22
N GLN A 205 -6.30 6.65 18.19
CA GLN A 205 -6.03 7.61 17.10
C GLN A 205 -7.16 7.68 16.09
N SER A 206 -7.95 6.61 15.91
CA SER A 206 -9.13 6.61 15.05
C SER A 206 -10.25 7.50 15.58
N VAL A 207 -10.27 7.85 16.88
CA VAL A 207 -11.16 8.92 17.39
C VAL A 207 -10.91 10.23 16.63
N GLY A 208 -9.66 10.44 16.21
CA GLY A 208 -9.27 11.53 15.32
C GLY A 208 -10.04 11.54 13.99
N SER A 209 -10.58 10.42 13.51
CA SER A 209 -11.37 10.38 12.27
C SER A 209 -12.72 11.10 12.42
N VAL A 210 -13.21 11.20 13.66
CA VAL A 210 -14.45 11.94 14.00
C VAL A 210 -14.17 13.44 14.08
N THR A 211 -12.97 13.84 14.48
CA THR A 211 -12.54 15.25 14.58
C THR A 211 -11.79 15.76 13.35
N GLY A 212 -11.56 14.90 12.34
CA GLY A 212 -10.85 15.23 11.09
C GLY A 212 -9.33 15.21 11.20
N GLU A 213 -8.77 14.63 12.27
CA GLU A 213 -7.33 14.53 12.48
C GLU A 213 -6.69 13.37 11.73
N ILE A 214 -7.12 12.12 11.93
CA ILE A 214 -6.63 10.94 11.17
C ILE A 214 -7.83 10.19 10.61
N GLY A 215 -7.95 10.14 9.28
CA GLY A 215 -8.96 9.32 8.60
C GLY A 215 -8.41 8.07 7.92
N ILE A 216 -7.08 7.95 7.79
CA ILE A 216 -6.44 6.88 7.02
C ILE A 216 -5.20 6.41 7.75
N SER A 217 -4.93 5.10 7.74
CA SER A 217 -3.65 4.57 8.18
C SER A 217 -3.08 3.47 7.28
N ASN A 218 -1.77 3.24 7.41
CA ASN A 218 -1.04 2.17 6.75
C ASN A 218 -0.36 1.25 7.77
N HIS A 219 -0.45 -0.06 7.55
CA HIS A 219 0.13 -1.11 8.39
C HIS A 219 0.86 -2.12 7.50
N SER A 220 2.17 -1.93 7.32
CA SER A 220 3.00 -2.74 6.40
C SER A 220 3.78 -3.86 7.10
N TYR A 221 3.13 -4.52 8.06
CA TYR A 221 3.67 -5.64 8.82
C TYR A 221 2.63 -6.76 8.94
N GLY A 222 3.07 -7.92 9.39
CA GLY A 222 2.20 -9.08 9.59
C GLY A 222 2.98 -10.26 10.16
N THR A 223 2.26 -11.36 10.40
CA THR A 223 2.83 -12.56 11.00
C THR A 223 3.88 -13.20 10.09
N ASP A 224 5.03 -13.56 10.67
CA ASP A 224 6.05 -14.33 9.98
C ASP A 224 5.65 -15.80 9.84
N LEU A 225 5.17 -16.17 8.65
CA LEU A 225 4.73 -17.54 8.41
C LEU A 225 5.89 -18.55 8.42
N LEU A 226 7.13 -18.15 8.10
CA LEU A 226 8.26 -19.08 7.98
C LEU A 226 8.62 -19.71 9.32
N ILE A 227 8.43 -18.97 10.43
CA ILE A 227 8.71 -19.45 11.79
C ILE A 227 7.53 -20.19 12.44
N LEU A 228 6.32 -20.09 11.87
CA LEU A 228 5.15 -20.78 12.41
C LEU A 228 5.18 -22.29 12.15
N THR A 229 4.69 -23.06 13.13
CA THR A 229 4.44 -24.49 12.93
C THR A 229 3.31 -24.71 11.91
N PRO A 230 3.23 -25.87 11.22
CA PRO A 230 2.11 -26.18 10.34
C PRO A 230 0.74 -26.06 11.02
N GLN A 231 0.66 -26.40 12.31
CA GLN A 231 -0.56 -26.27 13.10
C GLN A 231 -0.95 -24.80 13.31
N ASP A 232 0.02 -23.95 13.65
CA ASP A 232 -0.21 -22.51 13.84
C ASP A 232 -0.65 -21.83 12.54
N ARG A 233 0.00 -22.18 11.42
CA ARG A 233 -0.42 -21.73 10.10
C ARG A 233 -1.86 -22.16 9.81
N TYR A 234 -2.20 -23.42 10.08
CA TYR A 234 -3.55 -23.95 9.86
C TYR A 234 -4.63 -23.23 10.66
N ILE A 235 -4.33 -22.69 11.85
CA ILE A 235 -5.31 -21.97 12.68
C ILE A 235 -5.33 -20.45 12.47
N ARG A 236 -4.40 -19.87 11.70
CA ARG A 236 -4.31 -18.42 11.45
C ARG A 236 -4.57 -18.03 10.00
N CYS A 237 -4.01 -18.78 9.05
CA CYS A 237 -4.06 -18.47 7.63
C CYS A 237 -5.50 -18.46 7.11
N GLY A 238 -5.92 -17.32 6.53
CA GLY A 238 -7.26 -17.09 6.00
C GLY A 238 -8.38 -17.06 7.05
N LYS A 239 -8.06 -17.05 8.35
CA LYS A 239 -9.06 -17.13 9.42
C LYS A 239 -9.31 -15.77 10.06
N TYR A 240 -10.57 -15.57 10.45
CA TYR A 240 -10.98 -14.43 11.25
C TYR A 240 -10.56 -14.65 12.70
N THR A 241 -9.66 -13.81 13.19
CA THR A 241 -9.07 -13.91 14.53
C THR A 241 -9.59 -12.81 15.45
N ASN A 242 -9.17 -12.84 16.70
CA ASN A 242 -9.47 -11.74 17.63
C ASN A 242 -8.86 -10.40 17.18
N GLN A 243 -7.71 -10.40 16.49
CA GLN A 243 -7.15 -9.18 15.93
C GLN A 243 -8.01 -8.65 14.77
N SER A 244 -8.45 -9.54 13.86
CA SER A 244 -9.40 -9.16 12.79
C SER A 244 -10.68 -8.53 13.37
N LYS A 245 -11.20 -9.13 14.44
CA LYS A 245 -12.37 -8.63 15.17
C LYS A 245 -12.14 -7.26 15.81
N ALA A 246 -10.95 -7.03 16.37
CA ALA A 246 -10.59 -5.76 16.96
C ALA A 246 -10.58 -4.66 15.89
N ILE A 247 -9.97 -4.90 14.73
CA ILE A 247 -9.96 -3.96 13.60
C ILE A 247 -11.38 -3.65 13.12
N ASP A 248 -12.21 -4.66 12.89
CA ASP A 248 -13.61 -4.45 12.48
C ASP A 248 -14.40 -3.64 13.53
N SER A 249 -14.13 -3.86 14.82
CA SER A 249 -14.77 -3.10 15.91
C SER A 249 -14.34 -1.64 15.90
N ILE A 250 -13.05 -1.36 15.69
CA ILE A 250 -12.52 0.01 15.58
C ILE A 250 -13.19 0.74 14.40
N ILE A 251 -13.22 0.13 13.22
CA ILE A 251 -13.83 0.74 12.01
C ILE A 251 -15.34 0.95 12.20
N THR A 252 -16.03 0.02 12.85
CA THR A 252 -17.46 0.16 13.16
C THR A 252 -17.72 1.36 14.06
N LEU A 253 -16.84 1.60 15.05
CA LEU A 253 -16.94 2.72 15.99
C LEU A 253 -16.41 4.04 15.41
N ALA A 254 -15.51 3.97 14.43
CA ALA A 254 -14.90 5.10 13.74
C ALA A 254 -15.15 4.99 12.21
N PRO A 255 -16.37 5.29 11.73
CA PRO A 255 -16.79 4.97 10.35
C PRO A 255 -16.07 5.74 9.24
N TYR A 256 -15.26 6.75 9.60
CA TYR A 256 -14.42 7.51 8.65
C TYR A 256 -12.94 7.14 8.75
N TYR A 257 -12.60 6.08 9.49
CA TYR A 257 -11.26 5.56 9.61
C TYR A 257 -11.05 4.41 8.63
N LEU A 258 -10.07 4.56 7.74
CA LEU A 258 -9.67 3.56 6.75
C LEU A 258 -8.27 3.02 7.06
N PRO A 259 -8.15 1.86 7.71
CA PRO A 259 -6.87 1.16 7.81
C PRO A 259 -6.56 0.39 6.52
N VAL A 260 -5.32 0.53 6.04
CA VAL A 260 -4.78 -0.22 4.91
C VAL A 260 -3.74 -1.20 5.43
N LEU A 261 -3.98 -2.49 5.22
CA LEU A 261 -3.18 -3.58 5.80
C LEU A 261 -2.46 -4.35 4.68
N ALA A 262 -1.17 -4.61 4.84
CA ALA A 262 -0.41 -5.39 3.87
C ALA A 262 -0.77 -6.88 3.95
N ALA A 263 -1.03 -7.51 2.80
CA ALA A 263 -1.39 -8.94 2.71
C ALA A 263 -0.25 -9.91 3.07
N GLY A 264 1.01 -9.45 3.09
CA GLY A 264 2.18 -10.30 3.28
C GLY A 264 2.73 -10.88 1.97
N ASN A 265 3.97 -11.41 2.03
CA ASN A 265 4.79 -11.71 0.85
C ASN A 265 5.11 -13.21 0.65
N TYR A 266 4.35 -14.11 1.27
CA TYR A 266 4.69 -15.53 1.36
C TYR A 266 4.30 -16.40 0.15
N ARG A 267 3.79 -15.79 -0.93
CA ARG A 267 3.22 -16.52 -2.09
C ARG A 267 4.22 -17.49 -2.75
N ASN A 268 5.51 -17.18 -2.70
CA ASN A 268 6.56 -17.96 -3.36
C ASN A 268 7.34 -18.86 -2.39
N ASP A 269 6.98 -18.88 -1.10
CA ASP A 269 7.76 -19.58 -0.06
C ASP A 269 7.35 -21.05 0.13
N ASN A 270 6.61 -21.61 -0.82
CA ASN A 270 6.13 -23.00 -0.80
C ASN A 270 5.38 -23.38 0.50
N ILE A 271 4.76 -22.40 1.16
CA ILE A 271 3.95 -22.61 2.35
C ILE A 271 2.57 -23.16 1.91
N SER A 272 2.27 -24.39 2.30
CA SER A 272 0.95 -24.99 2.10
C SER A 272 0.16 -24.97 3.40
N VAL A 273 -1.07 -24.47 3.32
CA VAL A 273 -2.04 -24.40 4.43
C VAL A 273 -3.38 -25.02 4.03
N ASN A 274 -3.35 -26.16 3.34
CA ASN A 274 -4.55 -26.92 2.97
C ASN A 274 -5.63 -26.10 2.23
N GLY A 275 -5.20 -25.18 1.35
CA GLY A 275 -6.09 -24.36 0.52
C GLY A 275 -6.58 -23.06 1.16
N TYR A 276 -6.19 -22.73 2.39
CA TYR A 276 -6.43 -21.41 2.97
C TYR A 276 -5.53 -20.33 2.32
N ASP A 277 -5.97 -19.08 2.39
CA ASP A 277 -5.16 -17.91 2.02
C ASP A 277 -4.01 -17.72 3.01
N LEU A 278 -2.89 -17.15 2.57
CA LEU A 278 -1.70 -16.87 3.38
C LEU A 278 -1.79 -15.53 4.14
N ILE A 279 -2.85 -14.74 3.96
CA ILE A 279 -3.17 -13.63 4.85
C ILE A 279 -3.52 -14.15 6.26
N THR A 280 -3.24 -13.36 7.29
CA THR A 280 -3.43 -13.77 8.70
C THR A 280 -4.08 -12.67 9.53
N ASP A 281 -4.47 -12.98 10.77
CA ASP A 281 -4.63 -12.02 11.85
C ASP A 281 -5.36 -10.70 11.46
N LEU A 282 -4.75 -9.53 11.66
CA LEU A 282 -5.35 -8.23 11.32
C LEU A 282 -5.74 -8.12 9.84
N GLN A 283 -4.99 -8.74 8.91
CA GLN A 283 -5.26 -8.72 7.47
C GLN A 283 -6.56 -9.45 7.08
N CYS A 284 -7.08 -10.31 7.94
CA CYS A 284 -8.35 -11.02 7.72
C CYS A 284 -9.59 -10.22 8.14
N SER A 285 -9.44 -8.95 8.56
CA SER A 285 -10.58 -8.05 8.84
C SER A 285 -11.46 -7.89 7.60
N LYS A 286 -12.76 -7.65 7.81
CA LYS A 286 -13.73 -7.56 6.71
C LYS A 286 -13.95 -6.14 6.24
N MET A 287 -13.52 -5.15 7.01
CA MET A 287 -13.52 -3.72 6.65
C MET A 287 -14.90 -3.14 6.30
N GLY A 288 -16.00 -3.82 6.70
CA GLY A 288 -17.39 -3.41 6.46
C GLY A 288 -18.04 -4.04 5.23
#